data_AF-A0A9P0YP00-F1
#
_entry.id   AF-A0A9P0YP00-F1
#
_cell.length_a   1.000
_cell.length_b   1.000
_cell.length_c   1.000
_cell.angle_alpha   90.00
_cell.angle_beta   90.00
_cell.angle_gamma   90.00
#
_symmetry.space_group_name_H-M   'P 1'
#
loop_
_entity.id
_entity.type
_entity.pdbx_description
1 polymer ?
#
loop_
_entity_poly.entity_id
_entity_poly.type
_entity_poly.pdbx_seq_one_letter_code
_entity_poly.pdbx_strand_id
1 'polypeptide(L)'
;MYAITNHFQYRTKTSRKISLHVICLDPKCRWTVRAVRLPGVQMFQIRRFCPEHTCSIDYRQGKHRQATATVIAKLIAHKYLDASNKPYPPKQIREDMSMQYGISMSYKKSWKAQKKAMQLQFGSDLESYQVLPSMAYVLEMANPGSMFDLVTGKDDAFCTFFMSFRAWIEAWPHCRPVLILDGSFLKAYYKGTLLTACCQDANDHIVP
;
A
#
# COMPACT_ATOMS: atom_id res chain seq x y z
N MET A 1 9.28 16.38 2.48
CA MET A 1 10.45 16.01 1.67
C MET A 1 11.68 16.84 1.99
N TYR A 2 11.61 18.17 2.11
CA TYR A 2 12.78 19.05 2.35
C TYR A 2 13.86 18.50 3.29
N ALA A 3 13.50 18.10 4.52
CA ALA A 3 14.47 17.59 5.50
C ALA A 3 15.17 16.28 5.07
N ILE A 4 14.45 15.40 4.35
CA ILE A 4 14.97 14.14 3.81
C ILE A 4 15.97 14.40 2.69
N THR A 5 15.60 15.26 1.74
CA THR A 5 16.46 15.63 0.62
C THR A 5 17.73 16.34 1.07
N ASN A 6 17.68 17.06 2.20
CA ASN A 6 18.83 17.78 2.76
C ASN A 6 19.51 17.00 3.91
N HIS A 7 19.18 15.72 4.09
CA HIS A 7 19.81 14.80 5.05
C HIS A 7 19.89 15.32 6.50
N PHE A 8 18.82 15.93 7.02
CA PHE A 8 18.78 16.39 8.41
C PHE A 8 17.46 16.10 9.12
N GLN A 9 17.49 16.14 10.44
CA GLN A 9 16.32 15.93 11.29
C GLN A 9 15.87 17.20 11.99
N TYR A 10 14.58 17.29 12.25
CA TYR A 10 13.99 18.31 13.10
C TYR A 10 13.11 17.71 14.19
N ARG A 11 12.76 18.53 15.18
CA ARG A 11 11.69 18.25 16.14
C ARG A 11 10.63 19.33 16.08
N THR A 12 9.41 18.94 16.42
CA THR A 12 8.29 19.87 16.57
C THR A 12 8.42 20.55 17.93
N LYS A 13 8.59 21.88 17.94
CA LYS A 13 8.54 22.69 19.17
C LYS A 13 7.10 23.02 19.55
N THR A 14 6.25 23.31 18.56
CA THR A 14 4.83 23.62 18.78
C THR A 14 4.01 23.12 17.61
N SER A 15 2.88 22.47 17.90
CA SER A 15 1.88 22.07 16.91
C SER A 15 0.50 22.39 17.46
N ARG A 16 -0.19 23.33 16.83
CA ARG A 16 -1.54 23.79 17.17
C ARG A 16 -2.38 23.88 15.90
N LYS A 17 -3.70 23.93 16.02
CA LYS A 17 -4.62 24.10 14.87
C LYS A 17 -4.31 25.35 14.02
N ILE A 18 -3.70 26.37 14.63
CA ILE A 18 -3.39 27.67 14.00
C ILE A 18 -1.91 27.85 13.67
N SER A 19 -1.00 27.02 14.20
CA SER A 19 0.44 27.25 14.04
C SER A 19 1.28 25.99 14.17
N LEU A 20 2.38 25.96 13.43
CA LEU A 20 3.38 24.91 13.47
C LEU A 20 4.75 25.56 13.62
N HIS A 21 5.55 25.08 14.57
CA HIS A 21 6.93 25.50 14.77
C HIS A 21 7.82 24.28 14.86
N VAL A 22 8.72 24.14 13.89
CA VAL A 22 9.75 23.10 13.87
C VAL A 22 11.14 23.73 13.98
N ILE A 23 12.03 23.03 14.68
CA ILE A 23 13.38 23.47 14.99
C ILE A 23 14.35 22.28 14.83
N CYS A 24 15.64 22.57 14.77
CA CYS A 24 16.66 21.54 14.81
C CYS A 24 16.57 20.73 16.13
N LEU A 25 17.19 19.55 16.14
CA LEU A 25 17.36 18.77 17.36
C LEU A 25 18.22 19.51 18.38
N ASP A 26 19.29 20.16 17.92
CA ASP A 26 20.10 21.04 18.76
C ASP A 26 19.33 22.34 19.08
N PRO A 27 19.03 22.62 20.36
CA PRO A 27 18.35 23.85 20.77
C PRO A 27 19.11 25.14 20.43
N LYS A 28 20.44 25.07 20.26
CA LYS A 28 21.30 26.22 19.93
C LYS A 28 21.39 26.49 18.42
N CYS A 29 20.84 25.59 17.61
CA CYS A 29 20.87 25.72 16.16
C CYS A 29 19.88 26.78 15.66
N ARG A 30 20.31 27.60 14.70
CA ARG A 30 19.45 28.63 14.09
C ARG A 30 18.38 28.09 13.15
N TRP A 31 18.48 26.83 12.70
CA TRP A 31 17.53 26.26 11.76
C TRP A 31 16.12 26.20 12.36
N THR A 32 15.15 26.80 11.68
CA THR A 32 13.76 26.80 12.12
C THR A 32 12.78 27.09 10.99
N VAL A 33 11.59 26.51 11.09
CA VAL A 33 10.43 26.88 10.26
C VAL A 33 9.25 27.16 11.17
N ARG A 34 8.64 28.34 11.00
CA ARG A 34 7.37 28.69 11.64
C ARG A 34 6.33 28.93 10.56
N ALA A 35 5.23 28.19 10.65
CA ALA A 35 4.08 28.32 9.78
C ALA A 35 2.82 28.67 10.59
N VAL A 36 1.94 29.46 9.99
CA VAL A 36 0.66 29.89 10.59
C VAL A 36 -0.45 29.59 9.61
N ARG A 37 -1.58 29.11 10.11
CA ARG A 37 -2.76 28.82 9.29
C ARG A 37 -3.38 30.12 8.78
N LEU A 38 -3.71 30.16 7.50
CA LEU A 38 -4.43 31.29 6.90
C LEU A 38 -5.89 31.30 7.37
N PRO A 39 -6.47 32.47 7.68
CA PRO A 39 -7.89 32.58 8.04
C PRO A 39 -8.80 32.04 6.93
N GLY A 40 -9.89 31.38 7.30
CA GLY A 40 -10.90 30.89 6.35
C GLY A 40 -10.51 29.68 5.49
N VAL A 41 -9.24 29.24 5.48
CA VAL A 41 -8.79 28.12 4.65
C VAL A 41 -7.98 27.08 5.43
N GLN A 42 -7.78 25.89 4.85
CA GLN A 42 -6.99 24.79 5.45
C GLN A 42 -5.51 24.81 5.03
N MET A 43 -4.95 26.00 4.77
CA MET A 43 -3.57 26.17 4.33
C MET A 43 -2.71 26.84 5.39
N PHE A 44 -1.44 26.46 5.45
CA PHE A 44 -0.43 27.11 6.29
C PHE A 44 0.52 27.94 5.43
N GLN A 45 0.77 29.17 5.85
CA GLN A 45 1.81 30.03 5.27
C GLN A 45 3.06 29.97 6.13
N ILE A 46 4.23 29.78 5.50
CA ILE A 46 5.52 29.90 6.18
C ILE A 46 5.76 31.39 6.48
N ARG A 47 5.81 31.75 7.77
CA ARG A 47 6.06 33.12 8.25
C ARG A 47 7.52 33.37 8.57
N ARG A 48 8.25 32.32 8.93
CA ARG A 48 9.69 32.38 9.18
C ARG A 48 10.34 31.10 8.69
N PHE A 49 11.42 31.26 7.93
CA PHE A 49 12.26 30.17 7.48
C PHE A 49 13.72 30.57 7.65
N CYS A 50 14.42 29.86 8.52
CA CYS A 50 15.87 30.00 8.68
C CYS A 50 16.50 28.68 8.18
N PRO A 51 17.03 28.64 6.94
CA PRO A 51 17.51 27.40 6.32
C PRO A 51 18.89 26.96 6.83
N GLU A 52 19.64 27.85 7.46
CA GLU A 52 21.01 27.57 7.92
C GLU A 52 21.03 26.73 9.19
N HIS A 53 21.78 25.63 9.14
CA HIS A 53 22.16 24.88 10.32
C HIS A 53 23.49 25.38 10.88
N THR A 54 23.52 25.70 12.17
CA THR A 54 24.75 26.02 12.92
C THR A 54 25.17 24.91 13.89
N CYS A 55 24.46 23.79 13.88
CA CYS A 55 24.79 22.63 14.72
C CYS A 55 25.82 21.72 14.06
N SER A 56 26.49 20.90 14.88
CA SER A 56 27.34 19.80 14.39
C SER A 56 26.54 18.86 13.48
N ILE A 57 27.25 18.21 12.56
CA ILE A 57 26.74 17.14 11.70
C ILE A 57 26.12 16.01 12.54
N ASP A 58 26.64 15.74 13.74
CA ASP A 58 26.15 14.68 14.63
C ASP A 58 24.68 14.86 15.02
N TYR A 59 24.24 16.11 15.19
CA TYR A 59 22.84 16.44 15.46
C TYR A 59 21.92 16.31 14.24
N ARG A 60 22.51 16.29 13.03
CA ARG A 60 21.78 16.16 11.76
C ARG A 60 21.66 14.69 11.36
N GLN A 61 22.68 13.88 11.64
CA GLN A 61 22.76 12.47 11.29
C GLN A 61 21.93 11.56 12.21
N GLY A 62 21.71 10.32 11.78
CA GLY A 62 21.03 9.27 12.55
C GLY A 62 19.68 8.84 11.98
N LYS A 63 18.86 8.19 12.81
CA LYS A 63 17.53 7.66 12.42
C LYS A 63 16.60 8.80 12.03
N HIS A 64 16.42 9.03 10.74
CA HIS A 64 15.62 10.12 10.20
C HIS A 64 14.16 10.05 10.68
N ARG A 65 13.82 10.86 11.70
CA ARG A 65 12.48 10.87 12.33
C ARG A 65 11.35 11.16 11.33
N GLN A 66 11.63 12.02 10.36
CA GLN A 66 10.71 12.45 9.30
C GLN A 66 10.47 11.37 8.26
N ALA A 67 11.41 10.44 8.08
CA ALA A 67 11.26 9.30 7.17
C ALA A 67 10.34 8.24 7.77
N THR A 68 9.11 8.60 8.12
CA THR A 68 8.13 7.66 8.68
C THR A 68 7.75 6.59 7.66
N ALA A 69 7.21 5.46 8.11
CA ALA A 69 6.73 4.41 7.20
C ALA A 69 5.68 4.95 6.19
N THR A 70 4.86 5.93 6.60
CA THR A 70 3.89 6.59 5.71
C THR A 70 4.57 7.44 4.63
N VAL A 71 5.62 8.18 4.97
CA VAL A 71 6.37 8.99 3.99
C VAL A 71 7.09 8.07 3.01
N ILE A 72 7.76 7.03 3.50
CA ILE A 72 8.44 6.04 2.66
C ILE A 72 7.43 5.34 1.75
N ALA A 73 6.27 4.93 2.27
CA ALA A 73 5.22 4.28 1.49
C ALA A 73 4.78 5.13 0.28
N LYS A 74 4.59 6.44 0.46
CA LYS A 74 4.26 7.35 -0.64
C LYS A 74 5.37 7.46 -1.68
N LEU A 75 6.64 7.41 -1.26
CA LEU A 75 7.77 7.45 -2.20
C LEU A 75 7.86 6.18 -3.04
N ILE A 76 7.51 5.03 -2.47
CA ILE A 76 7.63 3.73 -3.15
C ILE A 76 6.32 3.22 -3.75
N ALA A 77 5.19 3.92 -3.58
CA ALA A 77 3.88 3.45 -4.06
C ALA A 77 3.89 3.12 -5.55
N HIS A 78 4.54 3.96 -6.36
CA HIS A 78 4.69 3.74 -7.81
C HIS A 78 5.40 2.43 -8.18
N LYS A 79 6.18 1.83 -7.27
CA LYS A 79 6.84 0.53 -7.49
C LYS A 79 5.86 -0.65 -7.48
N TYR A 80 4.61 -0.42 -7.08
CA TYR A 80 3.56 -1.44 -7.01
C TYR A 80 2.46 -1.25 -8.07
N LEU A 81 2.64 -0.34 -9.04
CA LEU A 81 1.64 -0.08 -10.08
C LEU A 81 1.35 -1.32 -10.94
N ASP A 82 2.38 -2.11 -11.21
CA ASP A 82 2.28 -3.33 -11.99
C ASP A 82 2.33 -4.55 -11.06
N ALA A 83 1.22 -5.26 -10.96
CA ALA A 83 1.10 -6.46 -10.15
C ALA A 83 1.88 -7.66 -10.73
N SER A 84 2.29 -7.60 -12.00
CA SER A 84 3.10 -8.62 -12.66
C SER A 84 4.60 -8.46 -12.38
N ASN A 85 5.02 -7.29 -11.89
CA ASN A 85 6.43 -7.04 -11.57
C ASN A 85 6.89 -7.79 -10.31
N LYS A 86 8.18 -8.14 -10.27
CA LYS A 86 8.83 -8.81 -9.13
C LYS A 86 8.47 -8.11 -7.81
N PRO A 87 8.14 -8.87 -6.75
CA PRO A 87 7.72 -8.28 -5.48
C PRO A 87 8.83 -7.38 -4.94
N TYR A 88 8.58 -6.08 -4.80
CA TYR A 88 9.54 -5.09 -4.26
C TYR A 88 9.71 -5.31 -2.74
N PRO A 89 10.72 -6.07 -2.29
CA PRO A 89 10.73 -6.64 -0.95
C PRO A 89 11.27 -5.64 0.09
N PRO A 90 10.99 -5.86 1.39
CA PRO A 90 11.45 -4.96 2.46
C PRO A 90 12.98 -4.79 2.55
N LYS A 91 13.75 -5.76 2.06
CA LYS A 91 15.22 -5.66 2.00
C LYS A 91 15.65 -4.63 0.96
N GLN A 92 15.13 -4.72 -0.26
CA GLN A 92 15.42 -3.77 -1.34
C GLN A 92 14.96 -2.36 -0.99
N ILE A 93 13.79 -2.22 -0.34
CA ILE A 93 13.33 -0.91 0.17
C ILE A 93 14.37 -0.27 1.09
N ARG A 94 15.06 -1.04 1.93
CA ARG A 94 16.11 -0.50 2.82
C ARG A 94 17.33 -0.07 2.04
N GLU A 95 17.76 -0.89 1.09
CA GLU A 95 18.92 -0.62 0.23
C GLU A 95 18.68 0.65 -0.60
N ASP A 96 17.55 0.74 -1.30
CA ASP A 96 17.20 1.89 -2.13
C ASP A 96 17.04 3.17 -1.31
N MET A 97 16.40 3.10 -0.13
CA MET A 97 16.27 4.27 0.75
C MET A 97 17.61 4.73 1.34
N SER A 98 18.54 3.79 1.56
CA SER A 98 19.90 4.11 1.97
C SER A 98 20.69 4.76 0.83
N MET A 99 20.64 4.19 -0.37
CA MET A 99 21.39 4.66 -1.53
C MET A 99 20.88 6.02 -2.03
N GLN A 100 19.57 6.20 -2.15
CA GLN A 100 18.98 7.41 -2.76
C GLN A 100 18.82 8.56 -1.77
N TYR A 101 18.59 8.28 -0.48
CA TYR A 101 18.22 9.30 0.50
C TYR A 101 19.09 9.28 1.77
N GLY A 102 20.05 8.37 1.89
CA GLY A 102 20.85 8.20 3.11
C GLY A 102 20.03 7.75 4.32
N ILE A 103 18.81 7.21 4.12
CA ILE A 103 17.92 6.81 5.21
C ILE A 103 18.23 5.39 5.65
N SER A 104 18.88 5.25 6.80
CA SER A 104 18.98 3.97 7.49
C SER A 104 17.68 3.64 8.25
N MET A 105 17.16 2.42 8.06
CA MET A 105 15.95 1.95 8.75
C MET A 105 15.98 0.46 9.07
N SER A 106 15.16 0.05 10.05
CA SER A 106 14.97 -1.35 10.41
C SER A 106 14.09 -2.10 9.40
N TYR A 107 14.25 -3.42 9.35
CA TYR A 107 13.39 -4.31 8.56
C TYR A 107 11.90 -4.14 8.89
N LYS A 108 11.54 -4.04 10.17
CA LYS A 108 10.15 -3.81 10.60
C LYS A 108 9.57 -2.53 10.00
N LYS A 109 10.38 -1.48 9.85
CA LYS A 109 9.95 -0.20 9.28
C LYS A 109 9.78 -0.28 7.76
N SER A 110 10.69 -0.97 7.06
CA SER A 110 10.54 -1.19 5.62
C SER A 110 9.35 -2.10 5.29
N TRP A 111 9.10 -3.14 6.08
CA TRP A 111 7.91 -3.99 5.94
C TRP A 111 6.61 -3.20 6.18
N LYS A 112 6.57 -2.34 7.21
CA LYS A 112 5.41 -1.47 7.45
C LYS A 112 5.22 -0.44 6.31
N ALA A 113 6.30 0.05 5.71
CA ALA A 113 6.23 0.95 4.56
C ALA A 113 5.72 0.21 3.31
N GLN A 114 6.20 -1.01 3.04
CA GLN A 114 5.70 -1.88 1.98
C GLN A 114 4.19 -2.09 2.10
N LYS A 115 3.69 -2.56 3.27
CA LYS A 115 2.25 -2.79 3.46
C LYS A 115 1.41 -1.53 3.20
N LYS A 116 1.89 -0.38 3.67
CA LYS A 116 1.22 0.90 3.41
C LYS A 116 1.26 1.32 1.94
N ALA A 117 2.35 1.01 1.24
CA ALA A 117 2.48 1.32 -0.19
C ALA A 117 1.50 0.47 -1.00
N MET A 118 1.41 -0.84 -0.70
CA MET A 118 0.42 -1.73 -1.31
C MET A 118 -1.00 -1.26 -1.00
N GLN A 119 -1.30 -0.87 0.24
CA GLN A 119 -2.61 -0.34 0.61
C GLN A 119 -2.97 0.96 -0.13
N LEU A 120 -1.99 1.85 -0.35
CA LEU A 120 -2.21 3.06 -1.15
C LEU A 120 -2.52 2.76 -2.62
N GLN A 121 -2.03 1.63 -3.14
CA GLN A 121 -2.16 1.25 -4.54
C GLN A 121 -3.40 0.40 -4.82
N PHE A 122 -3.72 -0.55 -3.93
CA PHE A 122 -4.79 -1.53 -4.13
C PHE A 122 -5.97 -1.36 -3.18
N GLY A 123 -5.90 -0.39 -2.26
CA GLY A 123 -6.85 -0.27 -1.16
C GLY A 123 -6.54 -1.22 -0.01
N SER A 124 -7.39 -1.16 1.00
CA SER A 124 -7.39 -2.10 2.12
C SER A 124 -8.10 -3.40 1.77
N ASP A 125 -7.78 -4.46 2.50
CA ASP A 125 -8.45 -5.75 2.36
C ASP A 125 -9.98 -5.61 2.47
N LEU A 126 -10.47 -4.72 3.34
CA LEU A 126 -11.91 -4.44 3.49
C LEU A 126 -12.50 -3.82 2.21
N GLU A 127 -11.85 -2.79 1.67
CA GLU A 127 -12.27 -2.15 0.42
C GLU A 127 -12.26 -3.17 -0.74
N SER A 128 -11.31 -4.10 -0.77
CA SER A 128 -11.28 -5.17 -1.78
C SER A 128 -12.52 -6.07 -1.72
N TYR A 129 -12.97 -6.48 -0.53
CA TYR A 129 -14.21 -7.27 -0.39
C TYR A 129 -15.46 -6.47 -0.76
N GLN A 130 -15.50 -5.16 -0.45
CA GLN A 130 -16.62 -4.28 -0.78
C GLN A 130 -16.79 -4.07 -2.30
N VAL A 131 -15.74 -4.29 -3.09
CA VAL A 131 -15.78 -4.17 -4.56
C VAL A 131 -16.29 -5.44 -5.24
N LEU A 132 -16.31 -6.60 -4.56
CA LEU A 132 -16.73 -7.86 -5.18
C LEU A 132 -18.13 -7.83 -5.84
N PRO A 133 -19.18 -7.25 -5.22
CA PRO A 133 -20.51 -7.20 -5.85
C PRO A 133 -20.52 -6.40 -7.16
N SER A 134 -19.87 -5.22 -7.17
CA SER A 134 -19.83 -4.38 -8.36
C SER A 134 -18.94 -4.99 -9.45
N MET A 135 -17.85 -5.66 -9.05
CA MET A 135 -17.00 -6.41 -9.95
C MET A 135 -17.77 -7.56 -10.62
N ALA A 136 -18.51 -8.37 -9.84
CA ALA A 136 -19.33 -9.45 -10.37
C ALA A 136 -20.36 -8.95 -11.40
N TYR A 137 -21.07 -7.87 -11.06
CA TYR A 137 -22.04 -7.24 -11.95
C TYR A 137 -21.41 -6.81 -13.29
N VAL A 138 -20.28 -6.10 -13.25
CA VAL A 138 -19.59 -5.63 -14.46
C VAL A 138 -19.05 -6.80 -15.29
N LEU A 139 -18.50 -7.84 -14.64
CA LEU A 139 -17.98 -9.01 -15.33
C LEU A 139 -19.08 -9.84 -16.00
N GLU A 140 -20.25 -9.95 -15.36
CA GLU A 140 -21.42 -10.60 -15.93
C GLU A 140 -21.96 -9.83 -17.15
N MET A 141 -22.04 -8.49 -17.06
CA MET A 141 -22.42 -7.66 -18.21
C MET A 141 -21.45 -7.82 -19.38
N ALA A 142 -20.15 -7.93 -19.10
CA ALA A 142 -19.12 -8.11 -20.13
C ALA A 142 -19.09 -9.53 -20.71
N ASN A 143 -19.49 -10.54 -19.92
CA ASN A 143 -19.51 -11.96 -20.31
C ASN A 143 -20.86 -12.60 -19.95
N PRO A 144 -21.95 -12.29 -20.71
CA PRO A 144 -23.29 -12.76 -20.38
C PRO A 144 -23.38 -14.29 -20.33
N GLY A 145 -23.98 -14.82 -19.26
CA GLY A 145 -24.08 -16.25 -18.96
C GLY A 145 -22.95 -16.82 -18.11
N SER A 146 -22.04 -15.97 -17.63
CA SER A 146 -21.11 -16.31 -16.56
C SER A 146 -21.86 -16.40 -15.22
N MET A 147 -21.34 -17.19 -14.29
CA MET A 147 -21.93 -17.40 -12.98
C MET A 147 -21.08 -16.75 -11.90
N PHE A 148 -21.70 -15.85 -11.13
CA PHE A 148 -21.11 -15.25 -9.95
C PHE A 148 -22.08 -15.43 -8.78
N ASP A 149 -21.60 -15.94 -7.66
CA ASP A 149 -22.41 -16.09 -6.45
C ASP A 149 -21.65 -15.56 -5.25
N LEU A 150 -22.23 -14.54 -4.60
CA LEU A 150 -21.65 -13.91 -3.42
C LEU A 150 -22.55 -14.21 -2.22
N VAL A 151 -22.01 -14.98 -1.27
CA VAL A 151 -22.70 -15.32 -0.03
C VAL A 151 -22.20 -14.43 1.09
N THR A 152 -23.12 -13.73 1.73
CA THR A 152 -22.89 -12.96 2.94
C THR A 152 -23.54 -13.63 4.15
N GLY A 153 -22.92 -13.46 5.31
CA GLY A 153 -23.39 -13.94 6.61
C GLY A 153 -24.18 -12.87 7.36
N LYS A 154 -24.09 -12.91 8.69
CA LYS A 154 -24.67 -11.85 9.55
C LYS A 154 -23.97 -10.52 9.28
N ASP A 155 -24.73 -9.43 9.38
CA ASP A 155 -24.27 -8.05 9.18
C ASP A 155 -23.59 -7.80 7.82
N ASP A 156 -24.06 -8.49 6.77
CA ASP A 156 -23.51 -8.45 5.41
C ASP A 156 -22.02 -8.81 5.32
N ALA A 157 -21.51 -9.56 6.31
CA ALA A 157 -20.13 -10.01 6.32
C ALA A 157 -19.85 -11.00 5.19
N PHE A 158 -18.76 -10.81 4.46
CA PHE A 158 -18.32 -11.73 3.42
C PHE A 158 -18.15 -13.17 3.96
N CYS A 159 -18.72 -14.17 3.26
CA CYS A 159 -18.46 -15.59 3.54
C CYS A 159 -17.75 -16.28 2.38
N THR A 160 -18.36 -16.28 1.19
CA THR A 160 -17.80 -16.95 0.01
C THR A 160 -18.12 -16.17 -1.26
N PHE A 161 -17.22 -16.26 -2.25
CA PHE A 161 -17.45 -15.77 -3.60
C PHE A 161 -17.11 -16.87 -4.59
N PHE A 162 -18.09 -17.27 -5.38
CA PHE A 162 -17.93 -18.18 -6.51
C PHE A 162 -17.94 -17.38 -7.80
N MET A 163 -17.09 -17.79 -8.75
CA MET A 163 -16.98 -17.21 -10.07
C MET A 163 -16.66 -18.31 -11.07
N SER A 164 -17.41 -18.36 -12.17
CA SER A 164 -17.09 -19.14 -13.35
C SER A 164 -17.55 -18.41 -14.61
N PHE A 165 -16.67 -18.21 -15.58
CA PHE A 165 -17.05 -17.58 -16.84
C PHE A 165 -17.83 -18.56 -17.72
N ARG A 166 -18.74 -18.01 -18.54
CA ARG A 166 -19.54 -18.80 -19.48
C ARG A 166 -18.73 -19.78 -20.31
N ALA A 167 -17.60 -19.31 -20.86
CA ALA A 167 -16.73 -20.14 -21.69
C ALA A 167 -16.21 -21.39 -20.96
N TRP A 168 -15.97 -21.29 -19.65
CA TRP A 168 -15.55 -22.41 -18.83
C TRP A 168 -16.70 -23.38 -18.59
N ILE A 169 -17.88 -22.86 -18.23
CA ILE A 169 -19.10 -23.65 -18.03
C ILE A 169 -19.43 -24.47 -19.30
N GLU A 170 -19.32 -23.85 -20.48
CA GLU A 170 -19.58 -24.51 -21.77
C GLU A 170 -18.49 -25.51 -22.16
N ALA A 171 -17.25 -25.34 -21.70
CA ALA A 171 -16.14 -26.23 -22.02
C ALA A 171 -16.12 -27.52 -21.18
N TRP A 172 -16.55 -27.45 -19.91
CA TRP A 172 -16.48 -28.58 -18.96
C TRP A 172 -17.16 -29.88 -19.44
N PRO A 173 -18.33 -29.87 -20.10
CA PRO A 173 -18.92 -31.10 -20.66
C PRO A 173 -18.05 -31.80 -21.72
N HIS A 174 -17.09 -31.08 -22.30
CA HIS A 174 -16.14 -31.59 -23.29
C HIS A 174 -14.77 -31.95 -22.68
N CYS A 175 -14.56 -31.68 -21.40
CA CYS A 175 -13.39 -32.13 -20.66
C CYS A 175 -13.45 -33.64 -20.38
N ARG A 176 -12.29 -34.20 -20.05
CA ARG A 176 -12.18 -35.53 -19.44
C ARG A 176 -12.97 -35.55 -18.12
N PRO A 177 -13.55 -36.69 -17.70
CA PRO A 177 -14.30 -36.82 -16.44
C PRO A 177 -13.36 -36.86 -15.22
N VAL A 178 -12.49 -35.85 -15.10
CA VAL A 178 -11.50 -35.68 -14.05
C VAL A 178 -11.61 -34.24 -13.56
N LEU A 179 -11.86 -34.10 -12.26
CA LEU A 179 -11.92 -32.82 -11.55
C LEU A 179 -10.69 -32.70 -10.66
N ILE A 180 -9.93 -31.62 -10.84
CA ILE A 180 -8.79 -31.27 -10.00
C ILE A 180 -9.20 -30.07 -9.14
N LEU A 181 -8.94 -30.17 -7.84
CA LEU A 181 -9.19 -29.11 -6.87
C LEU A 181 -7.86 -28.73 -6.20
N ASP A 182 -7.54 -27.45 -6.21
CA ASP A 182 -6.41 -26.88 -5.46
C ASP A 182 -6.90 -25.76 -4.54
N GLY A 183 -6.18 -25.59 -3.43
CA GLY A 183 -6.51 -24.61 -2.40
C GLY A 183 -5.27 -23.86 -1.93
N SER A 184 -5.30 -22.53 -2.05
CA SER A 184 -4.22 -21.67 -1.56
C SER A 184 -4.70 -20.72 -0.47
N PHE A 185 -3.93 -20.62 0.61
CA PHE A 185 -4.25 -19.71 1.70
C PHE A 185 -3.91 -18.26 1.35
N LEU A 186 -4.89 -17.37 1.46
CA LEU A 186 -4.71 -15.95 1.24
C LEU A 186 -3.92 -15.32 2.38
N LYS A 187 -2.85 -14.60 2.03
CA LYS A 187 -2.02 -13.83 2.96
C LYS A 187 -2.59 -12.41 3.19
N ALA A 188 -3.87 -12.33 3.54
CA ALA A 188 -4.59 -11.10 3.86
C ALA A 188 -4.93 -10.99 5.36
N TYR A 189 -5.39 -9.82 5.81
CA TYR A 189 -5.81 -9.56 7.19
C TYR A 189 -6.94 -10.49 7.64
N TYR A 190 -7.98 -10.61 6.81
CA TYR A 190 -9.14 -11.47 7.07
C TYR A 190 -8.86 -12.96 6.86
N LYS A 191 -7.67 -13.29 6.32
CA LYS A 191 -7.29 -14.63 5.86
C LYS A 191 -8.36 -15.18 4.89
N GLY A 192 -8.23 -16.43 4.48
CA GLY A 192 -9.16 -17.08 3.58
C GLY A 192 -8.47 -18.14 2.76
N THR A 193 -9.26 -18.87 1.98
CA THR A 193 -8.78 -19.90 1.07
C THR A 193 -9.33 -19.57 -0.30
N LEU A 194 -8.43 -19.43 -1.28
CA LEU A 194 -8.81 -19.43 -2.68
C LEU A 194 -8.86 -20.89 -3.13
N LEU A 195 -10.05 -21.37 -3.48
CA LEU A 195 -10.24 -22.67 -4.08
C LEU A 195 -10.34 -22.51 -5.60
N THR A 196 -9.61 -23.34 -6.33
CA THR A 196 -9.68 -23.39 -7.79
C THR A 196 -10.02 -24.81 -8.19
N ALA A 197 -11.04 -24.94 -9.04
CA ALA A 197 -11.32 -26.17 -9.75
C ALA A 197 -10.73 -26.07 -11.16
N CYS A 198 -10.29 -27.18 -11.72
CA CYS A 198 -9.99 -27.28 -13.14
C CYS A 198 -10.23 -28.69 -13.67
N CYS A 199 -10.50 -28.78 -14.97
CA CYS A 199 -10.54 -30.01 -15.74
C CYS A 199 -9.46 -30.00 -16.83
N GLN A 200 -9.32 -31.13 -17.51
CA GLN A 200 -8.41 -31.28 -18.65
C GLN A 200 -9.20 -31.60 -19.91
N ASP A 201 -8.94 -30.87 -21.00
CA ASP A 201 -9.57 -31.14 -22.29
C ASP A 201 -8.96 -32.37 -23.00
N ALA A 202 -9.49 -32.72 -24.17
CA ALA A 202 -8.98 -33.83 -24.97
C ALA A 202 -7.56 -33.60 -25.54
N ASN A 203 -7.12 -32.34 -25.58
CA ASN A 203 -5.79 -31.91 -26.04
C ASN A 203 -4.82 -31.67 -24.87
N ASP A 204 -5.17 -32.17 -23.68
CA ASP A 204 -4.39 -32.08 -22.46
C ASP A 204 -4.18 -30.65 -21.91
N HIS A 205 -4.98 -29.66 -22.36
CA HIS A 205 -5.00 -28.31 -21.79
C HIS A 205 -5.83 -28.22 -20.52
N ILE A 206 -5.44 -27.31 -19.63
CA ILE A 206 -6.16 -27.01 -18.39
C ILE A 206 -7.32 -26.05 -18.70
N VAL A 207 -8.53 -26.44 -18.30
CA VAL A 207 -9.73 -25.62 -18.36
C VAL A 207 -10.15 -25.27 -16.92
N PRO A 208 -10.14 -23.98 -16.53
CA PRO A 208 -10.59 -23.54 -15.21
C PRO A 208 -12.08 -23.79 -14.95
#